data_AF-A0A7J2I194-F1
#
_entry.id   AF-A0A7J2I194-F1
#
_cell.length_a   1.000
_cell.length_b   1.000
_cell.length_c   1.000
_cell.angle_alpha   90.00
_cell.angle_beta   90.00
_cell.angle_gamma   90.00
#
_symmetry.space_group_name_H-M   'P 1'
#
loop_
_entity.id
_entity.type
_entity.pdbx_description
1 polymer ?
#
loop_
_entity_poly.entity_id
_entity_poly.type
_entity_poly.pdbx_seq_one_letter_code
_entity_poly.pdbx_strand_id
1 'polypeptide(L)' 'TELTVLEMLSSEGPKTAPEIKERIKLSREHTARLMKKLYEEGYLERDTNKIPFKYRIKKEMEKILKKAES' A
#
# COMPACT_ATOMS: atom_id res chain seq x y z
N THR A 1 -11.42 1.69 0.70
CA THR A 1 -10.20 2.13 -0.02
C THR A 1 -8.95 1.46 0.50
N GLU A 2 -8.80 1.24 1.81
CA GLU A 2 -7.61 0.61 2.40
C GLU A 2 -7.33 -0.79 1.84
N LEU A 3 -8.34 -1.67 1.85
CA LEU A 3 -8.28 -3.00 1.25
C LEU A 3 -7.82 -2.97 -0.22
N THR A 4 -8.41 -2.09 -1.04
CA THR A 4 -8.04 -1.95 -2.46
C THR A 4 -6.56 -1.62 -2.66
N VAL A 5 -5.98 -0.80 -1.79
CA VAL A 5 -4.53 -0.49 -1.86
C VAL A 5 -3.70 -1.71 -1.44
N LEU A 6 -4.11 -2.41 -0.40
CA LEU A 6 -3.41 -3.60 0.09
C LEU A 6 -3.45 -4.75 -0.93
N GLU A 7 -4.61 -5.03 -1.51
CA GLU A 7 -4.81 -6.04 -2.56
C GLU A 7 -3.99 -5.72 -3.81
N MET A 8 -3.99 -4.46 -4.24
CA MET A 8 -3.17 -4.00 -5.36
C MET A 8 -1.68 -4.20 -5.09
N LEU A 9 -1.18 -3.80 -3.92
CA LEU A 9 0.23 -3.96 -3.57
C LEU A 9 0.61 -5.44 -3.39
N SER A 10 -0.34 -6.28 -2.97
CA SER A 10 -0.14 -7.73 -2.86
C SER A 10 -0.15 -8.43 -4.22
N SER A 11 -0.94 -7.95 -5.19
CA SER A 11 -1.11 -8.60 -6.50
C SER A 11 -0.19 -8.05 -7.58
N GLU A 12 -0.01 -6.73 -7.61
CA GLU A 12 0.77 -6.03 -8.63
C GLU A 12 2.19 -5.68 -8.15
N GLY A 13 2.47 -5.83 -6.86
CA GLY A 13 3.77 -5.55 -6.25
C GLY A 13 3.98 -4.09 -5.84
N PRO A 14 5.25 -3.71 -5.53
CA PRO A 14 5.55 -2.41 -4.94
C PRO A 14 5.26 -1.23 -5.87
N LYS A 15 4.53 -0.22 -5.38
CA LYS A 15 4.16 0.99 -6.15
C LYS A 15 4.45 2.29 -5.39
N THR A 16 4.60 3.37 -6.13
CA THR A 16 4.82 4.71 -5.58
C THR A 16 3.51 5.40 -5.22
N ALA A 17 3.55 6.41 -4.34
CA ALA A 17 2.35 7.18 -3.97
C ALA A 17 1.60 7.80 -5.17
N PRO A 18 2.26 8.32 -6.23
CA PRO A 18 1.59 8.74 -7.47
C PRO A 18 0.82 7.61 -8.15
N GLU A 19 1.43 6.44 -8.33
CA GLU A 19 0.77 5.30 -8.98
C GLU A 19 -0.45 4.82 -8.18
N ILE A 20 -0.32 4.76 -6.84
CA ILE A 20 -1.43 4.41 -5.96
C ILE A 20 -2.57 5.43 -6.08
N LYS A 21 -2.23 6.72 -6.06
CA LYS A 21 -3.18 7.83 -6.25
C LYS A 21 -3.94 7.70 -7.57
N GLU A 22 -3.24 7.44 -8.68
CA GLU A 22 -3.86 7.29 -10.00
C GLU A 22 -4.87 6.15 -10.02
N ARG A 23 -4.59 5.06 -9.31
CA ARG A 23 -5.51 3.93 -9.25
C ARG A 23 -6.72 4.17 -8.36
N ILE A 24 -6.54 4.72 -7.16
CA ILE A 24 -7.64 4.96 -6.22
C ILE A 24 -8.43 6.25 -6.54
N LYS A 25 -7.94 7.06 -7.49
CA LYS A 25 -8.52 8.34 -7.92
C LYS A 25 -8.84 9.30 -6.77
N LEU A 26 -8.00 9.31 -5.74
CA LEU A 26 -8.12 10.20 -4.59
C LEU A 26 -7.20 11.42 -4.69
N SER A 27 -7.46 12.42 -3.84
CA SER A 27 -6.55 13.57 -3.69
C SER A 27 -5.19 13.12 -3.14
N ARG A 28 -4.17 13.96 -3.36
CA ARG A 28 -2.82 13.73 -2.81
C ARG A 28 -2.85 13.63 -1.28
N GLU A 29 -3.67 14.45 -0.63
CA GLU A 29 -3.81 14.45 0.82
C GLU A 29 -4.47 13.17 1.33
N HIS A 30 -5.58 12.75 0.74
CA HIS A 30 -6.24 11.50 1.12
C HIS A 30 -5.32 10.30 0.92
N THR A 31 -4.59 10.26 -0.20
CA THR A 31 -3.60 9.20 -0.46
C THR A 31 -2.51 9.23 0.59
N ALA A 32 -1.96 10.40 0.94
CA ALA A 32 -0.93 10.50 1.97
C ALA A 32 -1.42 10.06 3.35
N ARG A 33 -2.64 10.45 3.77
CA ARG A 33 -3.24 10.00 5.03
C ARG A 33 -3.44 8.49 5.06
N LEU A 34 -3.93 7.92 3.96
CA LEU A 34 -4.12 6.49 3.81
C LEU A 34 -2.81 5.72 3.91
N MET A 35 -1.80 6.12 3.14
CA MET A 35 -0.48 5.47 3.14
C MET A 35 0.22 5.59 4.49
N LYS A 36 0.05 6.73 5.19
CA LYS A 36 0.56 6.92 6.54
C LYS A 36 -0.13 5.96 7.52
N LYS A 37 -1.46 5.89 7.51
CA LYS A 37 -2.23 5.00 8.38
C LYS A 37 -1.82 3.53 8.19
N LEU A 38 -1.79 3.05 6.94
CA LEU A 38 -1.40 1.67 6.63
C LEU A 38 0.04 1.33 7.00
N TYR A 39 0.94 2.32 6.94
CA TYR A 39 2.31 2.17 7.41
C TYR A 39 2.39 2.11 8.94
N GLU A 40 1.67 2.98 9.65
CA GLU A 40 1.63 3.04 11.13
C GLU A 40 0.99 1.79 11.74
N GLU A 41 -0.07 1.26 11.11
CA GLU A 41 -0.68 0.00 11.50
C GLU A 41 0.18 -1.23 11.12
N GLY A 42 1.30 -1.02 10.43
CA GLY A 42 2.25 -2.07 10.11
C GLY A 42 1.87 -2.95 8.92
N TYR A 43 0.85 -2.58 8.13
CA TYR A 43 0.48 -3.30 6.90
C TYR A 43 1.50 -3.11 5.78
N LEU A 44 2.09 -1.93 5.71
CA LEU A 44 3.01 -1.53 4.65
C LEU A 44 4.42 -1.29 5.16
N GLU A 45 5.36 -1.41 4.24
CA GLU A 45 6.74 -0.98 4.39
C GLU A 45 7.13 -0.12 3.17
N ARG A 46 7.94 0.91 3.41
CA ARG A 46 8.38 1.86 2.37
C ARG A 46 9.86 1.70 2.10
N ASP A 47 10.21 1.63 0.82
CA ASP A 47 11.59 1.68 0.37
C ASP A 47 12.06 3.14 0.33
N THR A 48 12.97 3.49 1.23
CA THR A 48 13.56 4.84 1.34
C THR A 48 14.87 4.98 0.55
N ASN A 49 15.32 3.94 -0.17
CA ASN A 49 16.58 4.00 -0.92
C ASN A 49 16.49 4.91 -2.16
N LYS A 50 15.28 5.11 -2.71
CA LYS A 50 15.04 5.95 -3.89
C LYS A 50 13.76 6.77 -3.74
N ILE A 51 13.76 7.97 -4.31
CA ILE A 51 12.58 8.85 -4.42
C ILE A 51 12.06 8.77 -5.87
N PRO A 52 10.74 8.67 -6.10
CA PRO A 52 9.68 8.56 -5.09
C PRO A 52 9.70 7.22 -4.33
N PHE A 53 9.34 7.26 -3.05
CA PHE A 53 9.29 6.06 -2.21
C PHE A 53 8.32 5.03 -2.79
N LYS A 54 8.75 3.78 -2.79
CA LYS A 54 7.88 2.65 -3.14
C LYS A 54 7.31 2.05 -1.86
N TYR A 55 6.03 1.75 -1.90
CA TYR A 55 5.34 1.05 -0.83
C TYR A 55 5.13 -0.39 -1.26
N ARG A 56 5.35 -1.33 -0.34
CA ARG A 56 4.92 -2.71 -0.50
C ARG A 56 4.20 -3.19 0.74
N ILE A 57 3.40 -4.23 0.56
CA ILE A 57 2.84 -4.96 1.69
C ILE A 57 3.94 -5.73 2.42
N LYS A 58 3.87 -5.79 3.76
CA LYS A 58 4.78 -6.64 4.53
C LYS A 58 4.54 -8.11 4.20
N LYS A 59 5.62 -8.88 4.12
CA LYS A 59 5.56 -10.33 3.85
C LYS A 59 4.66 -11.10 4.84
N GLU A 60 4.61 -10.66 6.09
CA GLU A 60 3.76 -11.27 7.11
C GLU A 60 2.27 -11.04 6.82
N MET A 61 1.93 -9.87 6.26
CA MET A 61 0.57 -9.48 5.94
C MET A 61 0.06 -10.10 4.64
N GLU A 62 0.95 -10.40 3.69
CA GLU A 62 0.60 -11.16 2.48
C GLU A 62 -0.03 -12.52 2.82
N LYS A 63 0.44 -13.18 3.89
CA LYS A 63 -0.11 -14.47 4.34
C LYS A 63 -1.49 -14.33 4.99
N ILE A 64 -1.73 -13.20 5.65
CA ILE A 64 -2.99 -12.92 6.35
C ILE A 64 -4.07 -12.55 5.34
N LEU A 65 -3.77 -11.70 4.36
CA LEU A 65 -4.71 -11.36 3.29
C LEU A 65 -5.14 -12.60 2.50
N LYS A 66 -4.20 -13.47 2.11
CA LYS A 66 -4.53 -14.73 1.41
C LYS A 66 -5.37 -15.70 2.22
N LYS A 67 -5.32 -15.62 3.56
CA LYS A 67 -6.12 -16.47 4.45
C LYS A 67 -7.52 -15.92 4.70
N ALA A 68 -7.72 -14.61 4.57
CA ALA A 68 -9.03 -13.98 4.75
C ALA A 68 -10.00 -14.27 3.60
N GLU A 69 -9.49 -14.76 2.45
CA GLU A 69 -10.28 -15.19 1.30
C GLU A 69 -10.57 -16.71 1.28
N SER A 70 -10.25 -17.46 2.35
CA SER A 70 -10.51 -18.92 2.45
C SER A 70 -11.57 -19.27 3.50
#